data_AF-A0A5J4UTV6-F1
#
_entry.id   AF-A0A5J4UTV6-F1
#
_cell.length_a   1.000
_cell.length_b   1.000
_cell.length_c   1.000
_cell.angle_alpha   90.00
_cell.angle_beta   90.00
_cell.angle_gamma   90.00
#
_symmetry.space_group_name_H-M   'P 1'
#
loop_
_entity.id
_entity.type
_entity.pdbx_description
1 polymer ?
#
loop_
_entity_poly.entity_id
_entity_poly.type
_entity_poly.pdbx_seq_one_letter_code
_entity_poly.pdbx_strand_id
1 'polypeptide(L)'
;MTEEEYNTGAVPLSSYFSYFLTLFHPIVAVIFMFIEVVSEWWICLLQFWLGIVGSPDQISSITFEYKLLMLGIGNVLGWLFIQIRAIIGAYGVRRSNKIVHGELLNHVIHCPLSFFDTTPLGRILNRFSVDVAQTDHLLYMMLQFVLNLTINMFGQIIIIAISTPLMLAIGIPALILYFVISTLYMRAA
;
A
#
# COMPACT_ATOMS: atom_id res chain seq x y z
N MET A 1 -25.07 25.39 -18.60
CA MET A 1 -24.43 24.46 -17.66
C MET A 1 -23.07 24.10 -18.24
N THR A 2 -22.01 24.18 -17.44
CA THR A 2 -20.67 23.81 -17.88
C THR A 2 -20.53 22.28 -17.95
N GLU A 3 -20.03 21.78 -19.07
CA GLU A 3 -19.57 20.39 -19.19
C GLU A 3 -18.34 20.18 -18.31
N GLU A 4 -18.17 18.96 -17.81
CA GLU A 4 -17.04 18.61 -16.94
C GLU A 4 -15.84 18.20 -17.79
N GLU A 5 -14.78 19.00 -17.73
CA GLU A 5 -13.53 18.70 -18.43
C GLU A 5 -12.74 17.65 -17.65
N TYR A 6 -12.35 16.57 -18.33
CA TYR A 6 -11.48 15.55 -17.79
C TYR A 6 -10.04 15.87 -18.14
N ASN A 7 -9.18 15.94 -17.13
CA ASN A 7 -7.76 16.10 -17.38
C ASN A 7 -7.22 14.80 -18.00
N THR A 8 -6.66 14.87 -19.21
CA THR A 8 -6.13 13.72 -19.92
C THR A 8 -4.62 13.61 -19.69
N GLY A 9 -4.14 12.40 -19.38
CA GLY A 9 -2.73 12.12 -19.17
C GLY A 9 -2.39 11.55 -17.80
N ALA A 10 -1.09 11.34 -17.57
CA ALA A 10 -0.60 10.75 -16.34
C ALA A 10 -0.71 11.71 -15.15
N VAL A 11 -1.18 11.22 -14.01
CA VAL A 11 -1.19 11.97 -12.75
C VAL A 11 0.25 12.12 -12.25
N PRO A 12 0.72 13.33 -11.91
CA PRO A 12 2.09 13.53 -11.46
C PRO A 12 2.34 12.85 -10.11
N LEU A 13 3.55 12.33 -9.92
CA LEU A 13 3.95 11.65 -8.67
C LEU A 13 3.82 12.57 -7.43
N SER A 14 3.98 13.87 -7.63
CA SER A 14 3.79 14.88 -6.58
C SER A 14 2.37 14.85 -5.99
N SER A 15 1.34 14.54 -6.78
CA SER A 15 -0.03 14.43 -6.27
C SER A 15 -0.19 13.26 -5.32
N TYR A 16 0.41 12.10 -5.65
CA TYR A 16 0.41 10.93 -4.77
C TYR A 16 1.20 11.20 -3.48
N PHE A 17 2.32 11.92 -3.57
CA PHE A 17 3.11 12.29 -2.40
C PHE A 17 2.39 13.31 -1.51
N SER A 18 1.74 14.31 -2.11
CA SER A 18 0.88 15.25 -1.38
C SER A 18 -0.25 14.52 -0.65
N TYR A 19 -0.90 13.56 -1.30
CA TYR A 19 -1.90 12.70 -0.68
C TYR A 19 -1.32 11.86 0.47
N PHE A 20 -0.13 11.30 0.31
CA PHE A 20 0.53 10.59 1.41
C PHE A 20 0.79 11.48 2.63
N LEU A 21 1.11 12.75 2.41
CA LEU A 21 1.29 13.74 3.48
C LEU A 21 -0.04 14.25 4.07
N THR A 22 -1.17 14.15 3.37
CA THR A 22 -2.49 14.39 4.00
C THR A 22 -2.88 13.25 4.94
N LEU A 23 -2.52 12.01 4.61
CA LEU A 23 -2.69 10.84 5.49
C LEU A 23 -1.87 10.97 6.77
N PHE A 24 -0.59 11.33 6.67
CA PHE A 24 0.31 11.33 7.82
C PHE A 24 1.15 12.61 7.92
N HIS A 25 1.29 13.13 9.13
CA HIS A 25 2.34 14.11 9.41
C HIS A 25 3.72 13.49 9.10
N PRO A 26 4.71 14.22 8.54
CA PRO A 26 5.98 13.64 8.08
C PRO A 26 6.67 12.70 9.07
N ILE A 27 6.69 13.04 10.36
CA ILE A 27 7.26 12.18 11.42
C ILE A 27 6.48 10.86 11.55
N VAL A 28 5.15 10.93 11.57
CA VAL A 28 4.28 9.75 11.64
C VAL A 28 4.39 8.92 10.37
N ALA A 29 4.57 9.56 9.21
CA ALA A 29 4.77 8.88 7.94
C ALA A 29 6.04 8.02 7.94
N VAL A 30 7.14 8.52 8.50
CA VAL A 30 8.39 7.76 8.65
C VAL A 30 8.21 6.57 9.59
N ILE A 31 7.54 6.78 10.74
CA ILE A 31 7.25 5.69 11.69
C ILE A 31 6.36 4.63 11.04
N PHE A 32 5.35 5.06 10.31
CA PHE A 32 4.43 4.20 9.59
C PHE A 32 5.17 3.36 8.53
N MET A 33 6.01 3.99 7.71
CA MET A 33 6.85 3.29 6.73
C MET A 33 7.79 2.29 7.38
N PHE A 34 8.38 2.62 8.53
CA PHE A 34 9.23 1.69 9.28
C PHE A 34 8.44 0.47 9.76
N ILE A 35 7.23 0.67 10.30
CA ILE A 35 6.37 -0.43 10.74
C ILE A 35 5.94 -1.32 9.57
N GLU A 36 5.58 -0.73 8.42
CA GLU A 36 5.27 -1.48 7.19
C GLU A 36 6.42 -2.40 6.81
N VAL A 37 7.64 -1.87 6.73
CA VAL A 37 8.85 -2.66 6.42
C VAL A 37 9.05 -3.76 7.45
N VAL A 38 9.08 -3.44 8.75
CA VAL A 38 9.32 -4.45 9.80
C VAL A 38 8.27 -5.57 9.75
N SER A 39 7.00 -5.22 9.52
CA SER A 39 5.91 -6.19 9.50
C SER A 39 5.99 -7.15 8.31
N GLU A 40 6.29 -6.66 7.11
CA GLU A 40 6.39 -7.50 5.92
C GLU A 40 7.66 -8.36 5.96
N TRP A 41 8.75 -7.80 6.50
CA TRP A 41 9.96 -8.58 6.71
C TRP A 41 9.77 -9.66 7.76
N TRP A 42 9.00 -9.41 8.83
CA TRP A 42 8.65 -10.43 9.81
C TRP A 42 7.91 -11.60 9.17
N ILE A 43 6.92 -11.33 8.32
CA ILE A 43 6.17 -12.36 7.59
C ILE A 43 7.11 -13.17 6.67
N CYS A 44 7.96 -12.49 5.90
CA CYS A 44 8.97 -13.14 5.05
C CYS A 44 9.93 -14.02 5.86
N LEU A 45 10.42 -13.53 7.01
CA LEU A 45 11.32 -14.27 7.89
C LEU A 45 10.64 -15.52 8.47
N LEU A 46 9.37 -15.44 8.87
CA LEU A 46 8.61 -16.60 9.33
C LEU A 46 8.43 -17.64 8.22
N GLN A 47 8.18 -17.20 6.99
CA GLN A 47 8.06 -18.09 5.84
C GLN A 47 9.39 -18.81 5.54
N PHE A 48 10.51 -18.08 5.59
CA PHE A 48 11.85 -18.64 5.46
C PHE A 48 12.16 -19.63 6.58
N TRP A 49 11.89 -19.25 7.83
CA TRP A 49 12.09 -20.10 9.00
C TRP A 49 11.28 -21.39 8.89
N LEU A 50 10.02 -21.31 8.46
CA LEU A 50 9.17 -22.48 8.22
C LEU A 50 9.76 -23.41 7.16
N GLY A 51 10.37 -22.85 6.10
CA GLY A 51 11.04 -23.63 5.06
C GLY A 51 12.23 -24.45 5.58
N ILE A 52 13.01 -23.92 6.52
CA ILE A 52 14.17 -24.60 7.10
C ILE A 52 13.77 -25.55 8.24
N VAL A 53 12.94 -25.08 9.17
CA VAL A 53 12.63 -25.84 10.39
C VAL A 53 11.55 -26.89 10.14
N GLY A 54 10.69 -26.66 9.14
CA GLY A 54 9.64 -27.58 8.74
C GLY A 54 10.15 -28.85 8.03
N SER A 55 11.39 -28.85 7.53
CA SER A 55 11.98 -30.04 6.92
C SER A 55 12.45 -31.03 8.03
N PRO A 56 12.08 -32.33 7.94
CA PRO A 56 12.46 -33.33 8.95
C PRO A 56 13.98 -33.50 9.09
N ASP A 57 14.69 -33.34 7.99
CA ASP A 57 16.11 -33.73 7.85
C ASP A 57 17.08 -32.64 8.31
N GLN A 58 16.64 -31.38 8.35
CA GLN A 58 17.53 -30.23 8.47
C GLN A 58 17.76 -29.81 9.93
N ILE A 59 16.74 -29.97 10.80
CA ILE A 59 16.83 -29.73 12.25
C ILE A 59 16.02 -30.78 13.00
N SER A 60 16.64 -31.93 13.27
CA SER A 60 16.03 -33.04 14.03
C SER A 60 16.13 -32.88 15.55
N SER A 61 16.93 -31.93 16.04
CA SER A 61 17.18 -31.70 17.48
C SER A 61 16.00 -31.09 18.24
N ILE A 62 15.01 -30.54 17.52
CA ILE A 62 13.84 -29.88 18.11
C ILE A 62 12.60 -30.73 17.87
N THR A 63 11.87 -31.06 18.94
CA THR A 63 10.59 -31.79 18.87
C THR A 63 9.57 -31.03 18.02
N PHE A 64 8.80 -31.76 17.22
CA PHE A 64 7.76 -31.21 16.34
C PHE A 64 6.80 -30.25 17.06
N GLU A 65 6.36 -30.59 18.27
CA GLU A 65 5.47 -29.77 19.09
C GLU A 65 6.06 -28.38 19.39
N TYR A 66 7.36 -28.32 19.68
CA TYR A 66 8.04 -27.06 19.96
C TYR A 66 8.22 -26.20 18.71
N LYS A 67 8.48 -26.82 17.55
CA LYS A 67 8.49 -26.13 16.25
C LYS A 67 7.13 -25.48 15.97
N LEU A 68 6.04 -26.20 16.22
CA LEU A 68 4.69 -25.70 16.04
C LEU A 68 4.37 -24.54 16.99
N LEU A 69 4.79 -24.65 18.26
CA LEU A 69 4.61 -23.59 19.26
C LEU A 69 5.33 -22.30 18.84
N MET A 70 6.61 -22.40 18.41
CA MET A 70 7.38 -21.26 17.92
C MET A 70 6.72 -20.59 16.71
N LEU A 71 6.25 -21.39 15.75
CA LEU A 71 5.53 -20.89 14.57
C LEU A 71 4.24 -20.17 14.98
N GLY A 72 3.48 -20.75 15.91
CA GLY A 72 2.25 -20.15 16.44
C GLY A 72 2.50 -18.79 17.07
N ILE A 73 3.48 -18.69 17.97
CA ILE A 73 3.88 -17.42 18.61
C ILE A 73 4.34 -16.40 17.56
N GLY A 74 5.13 -16.83 16.57
CA GLY A 74 5.58 -15.98 15.47
C GLY A 74 4.42 -15.39 14.66
N ASN A 75 3.44 -16.22 14.31
CA ASN A 75 2.25 -15.77 13.56
C ASN A 75 1.36 -14.84 14.39
N VAL A 76 1.22 -15.07 15.69
CA VAL A 76 0.51 -14.15 16.59
C VAL A 76 1.20 -12.78 16.61
N LEU A 77 2.54 -12.74 16.68
CA LEU A 77 3.30 -11.49 16.56
C LEU A 77 3.12 -10.81 15.19
N GLY A 78 3.13 -11.59 14.10
CA GLY A 78 2.88 -11.08 12.75
C GLY A 78 1.48 -10.47 12.61
N TRP A 79 0.47 -11.13 13.17
CA TRP A 79 -0.89 -10.62 13.23
C TRP A 79 -0.98 -9.32 14.04
N LEU A 80 -0.28 -9.21 15.17
CA LEU A 80 -0.23 -7.96 15.95
C LEU A 80 0.36 -6.81 15.13
N PHE A 81 1.42 -7.04 14.36
CA PHE A 81 1.96 -6.01 13.47
C PHE A 81 0.94 -5.56 12.42
N ILE A 82 0.20 -6.49 11.81
CA ILE A 82 -0.89 -6.17 10.87
C ILE A 82 -1.96 -5.29 11.55
N GLN A 83 -2.33 -5.59 12.80
CA GLN A 83 -3.32 -4.79 13.52
C GLN A 83 -2.82 -3.39 13.84
N ILE A 84 -1.56 -3.24 14.25
CA ILE A 84 -0.96 -1.92 14.51
C ILE A 84 -0.98 -1.08 13.23
N ARG A 85 -0.59 -1.67 12.08
CA ARG A 85 -0.66 -1.00 10.78
C ARG A 85 -2.07 -0.55 10.43
N ALA A 86 -3.05 -1.44 10.60
CA ALA A 86 -4.45 -1.16 10.30
C ALA A 86 -4.98 0.01 11.15
N ILE A 87 -4.62 0.07 12.44
CA ILE A 87 -5.02 1.15 13.34
C ILE A 87 -4.38 2.48 12.90
N ILE A 88 -3.06 2.52 12.67
CA ILE A 88 -2.36 3.74 12.22
C ILE A 88 -2.93 4.22 10.87
N GLY A 89 -3.14 3.28 9.95
CA GLY A 89 -3.77 3.51 8.66
C GLY A 89 -5.16 4.13 8.76
N ALA A 90 -6.03 3.57 9.61
CA ALA A 90 -7.36 4.10 9.86
C ALA A 90 -7.34 5.54 10.41
N TYR A 91 -6.41 5.84 11.32
CA TYR A 91 -6.20 7.22 11.79
C TYR A 91 -5.70 8.15 10.67
N GLY A 92 -4.83 7.64 9.79
CA GLY A 92 -4.33 8.38 8.64
C GLY A 92 -5.43 8.73 7.64
N VAL A 93 -6.23 7.75 7.25
CA VAL A 93 -7.41 7.93 6.37
C VAL A 93 -8.40 8.92 6.99
N ARG A 94 -8.67 8.81 8.29
CA ARG A 94 -9.54 9.76 9.00
C ARG A 94 -8.98 11.18 8.98
N ARG A 95 -7.66 11.35 9.08
CA ARG A 95 -6.99 12.66 8.99
C ARG A 95 -7.08 13.21 7.57
N SER A 96 -6.77 12.41 6.55
CA SER A 96 -6.88 12.78 5.13
C SER A 96 -8.28 13.28 4.81
N ASN A 97 -9.31 12.51 5.17
CA ASN A 97 -10.71 12.91 4.97
C ASN A 97 -11.03 14.27 5.60
N LYS A 98 -10.61 14.53 6.85
CA LYS A 98 -10.84 15.83 7.50
C LYS A 98 -10.17 16.99 6.75
N ILE A 99 -8.95 16.78 6.25
CA ILE A 99 -8.21 17.81 5.51
C ILE A 99 -8.88 18.06 4.16
N VAL A 100 -9.09 17.00 3.37
CA VAL A 100 -9.66 17.09 2.02
C VAL A 100 -11.08 17.68 2.06
N HIS A 101 -11.94 17.21 2.96
CA HIS A 101 -13.29 17.80 3.10
C HIS A 101 -13.25 19.24 3.60
N GLY A 102 -12.34 19.56 4.53
CA GLY A 102 -12.17 20.92 5.05
C GLY A 102 -11.71 21.90 3.97
N GLU A 103 -10.74 21.50 3.16
CA GLU A 103 -10.25 22.27 2.02
C GLU A 103 -11.33 22.43 0.95
N LEU A 104 -12.04 21.35 0.59
CA LEU A 104 -13.11 21.41 -0.39
C LEU A 104 -14.24 22.37 0.06
N LEU A 105 -14.64 22.28 1.34
CA LEU A 105 -15.62 23.19 1.93
C LEU A 105 -15.14 24.63 1.88
N ASN A 106 -13.90 24.89 2.30
CA ASN A 106 -13.34 26.22 2.31
C ASN A 106 -13.30 26.84 0.91
N HIS A 107 -12.97 26.07 -0.13
CA HIS A 107 -13.00 26.58 -1.50
C HIS A 107 -14.42 26.89 -1.96
N VAL A 108 -15.39 26.01 -1.72
CA VAL A 108 -16.77 26.17 -2.19
C VAL A 108 -17.44 27.40 -1.57
N ILE A 109 -17.27 27.65 -0.26
CA ILE A 109 -17.90 28.81 0.39
C ILE A 109 -17.33 30.16 -0.07
N HIS A 110 -16.10 30.17 -0.62
CA HIS A 110 -15.45 31.37 -1.15
C HIS A 110 -15.61 31.51 -2.68
N CYS A 111 -16.34 30.60 -3.34
CA CYS A 111 -16.60 30.70 -4.77
C CYS A 111 -17.56 31.88 -5.08
N PRO A 112 -17.39 32.54 -6.25
CA PRO A 112 -18.31 33.58 -6.69
C PRO A 112 -19.70 33.01 -6.95
N LEU A 113 -20.75 33.84 -6.85
CA LEU A 113 -22.14 33.39 -7.07
C LEU A 113 -22.33 32.73 -8.45
N SER A 114 -21.60 33.21 -9.47
CA SER A 114 -21.60 32.65 -10.83
C SER A 114 -21.21 31.17 -10.90
N PHE A 115 -20.40 30.67 -9.96
CA PHE A 115 -20.08 29.25 -9.85
C PHE A 115 -21.33 28.41 -9.54
N PHE A 116 -22.17 28.90 -8.64
CA PHE A 116 -23.40 28.22 -8.21
C PHE A 116 -24.52 28.29 -9.26
N ASP A 117 -24.53 29.34 -10.09
CA ASP A 117 -25.48 29.46 -11.21
C ASP A 117 -25.13 28.56 -12.40
N THR A 118 -23.83 28.27 -12.59
CA THR A 118 -23.34 27.49 -13.74
C THR A 118 -23.15 26.00 -13.44
N THR A 119 -22.87 25.67 -12.18
CA THR A 119 -22.60 24.31 -11.71
C THR A 119 -23.83 23.70 -11.04
N PRO A 120 -24.36 22.57 -11.52
CA PRO A 120 -25.51 21.93 -10.90
C PRO A 120 -25.23 21.56 -9.44
N LEU A 121 -26.17 21.88 -8.53
CA LEU A 121 -26.04 21.58 -7.10
C LEU A 121 -25.81 20.07 -6.84
N GLY A 122 -26.41 19.20 -7.65
CA GLY A 122 -26.16 17.75 -7.58
C GLY A 122 -24.71 17.36 -7.84
N ARG A 123 -23.98 18.10 -8.70
CA ARG A 123 -22.55 17.84 -8.97
C ARG A 123 -21.69 18.21 -7.77
N ILE A 124 -22.00 19.34 -7.12
CA ILE A 124 -21.33 19.76 -5.89
C ILE A 124 -21.54 18.69 -4.81
N LEU A 125 -22.78 18.21 -4.63
CA LEU A 125 -23.09 17.16 -3.66
C LEU A 125 -22.37 15.83 -3.98
N ASN A 126 -22.29 15.41 -5.24
CA ASN A 126 -21.56 14.21 -5.63
C ASN A 126 -20.07 14.30 -5.29
N ARG A 127 -19.44 15.46 -5.53
CA ARG A 127 -18.04 15.70 -5.16
C ARG A 127 -17.81 15.59 -3.65
N PHE A 128 -18.71 16.15 -2.84
CA PHE A 128 -18.61 16.08 -1.38
C PHE A 128 -18.94 14.70 -0.78
N SER A 129 -19.59 13.82 -1.53
CA SER A 129 -20.05 12.53 -1.01
C SER A 129 -19.30 11.39 -1.66
N VAL A 130 -19.74 10.99 -2.85
CA VAL A 130 -19.29 9.78 -3.52
C VAL A 130 -17.85 9.91 -4.01
N ASP A 131 -17.50 11.03 -4.67
CA ASP A 131 -16.21 11.11 -5.37
C ASP A 131 -15.04 11.16 -4.40
N VAL A 132 -15.13 11.99 -3.34
CA VAL A 132 -14.08 12.07 -2.30
C VAL A 132 -13.98 10.75 -1.54
N ALA A 133 -15.10 10.15 -1.13
CA ALA A 133 -15.07 8.90 -0.38
C ALA A 133 -14.49 7.74 -1.21
N GLN A 134 -14.88 7.62 -2.48
CA GLN A 134 -14.35 6.58 -3.36
C GLN A 134 -12.88 6.79 -3.69
N THR A 135 -12.48 8.05 -3.97
CA THR A 135 -11.09 8.37 -4.31
C THR A 135 -10.16 8.14 -3.12
N ASP A 136 -10.51 8.60 -1.92
CA ASP A 136 -9.70 8.39 -0.72
C ASP A 136 -9.58 6.90 -0.36
N HIS A 137 -10.68 6.15 -0.46
CA HIS A 137 -10.64 4.70 -0.23
C HIS A 137 -9.74 3.98 -1.25
N LEU A 138 -9.90 4.27 -2.54
CA LEU A 138 -9.13 3.64 -3.60
C LEU A 138 -7.64 3.99 -3.50
N LEU A 139 -7.31 5.28 -3.29
CA LEU A 139 -5.94 5.74 -3.17
C LEU A 139 -5.23 5.10 -1.97
N TYR A 140 -5.88 5.06 -0.80
CA TYR A 140 -5.30 4.40 0.37
C TYR A 140 -5.09 2.89 0.14
N MET A 141 -6.07 2.21 -0.46
CA MET A 141 -5.96 0.79 -0.77
C MET A 141 -4.83 0.50 -1.77
N MET A 142 -4.69 1.32 -2.82
CA MET A 142 -3.63 1.18 -3.81
C MET A 142 -2.26 1.49 -3.23
N LEU A 143 -2.15 2.50 -2.37
CA LEU A 143 -0.92 2.81 -1.64
C LEU A 143 -0.47 1.60 -0.81
N GLN A 144 -1.38 1.03 -0.02
CA GLN A 144 -1.14 -0.19 0.74
C GLN A 144 -0.68 -1.33 -0.15
N PHE A 145 -1.41 -1.60 -1.23
CA PHE A 145 -1.09 -2.67 -2.16
C PHE A 145 0.33 -2.53 -2.74
N VAL A 146 0.68 -1.33 -3.24
CA VAL A 146 2.01 -1.06 -3.80
C VAL A 146 3.11 -1.20 -2.75
N LEU A 147 2.92 -0.69 -1.54
CA LEU A 147 3.90 -0.79 -0.46
C LEU A 147 4.16 -2.25 -0.07
N ASN A 148 3.09 -3.01 0.20
CA ASN A 148 3.19 -4.42 0.57
C ASN A 148 3.87 -5.24 -0.54
N LEU A 149 3.42 -5.07 -1.80
CA LEU A 149 3.99 -5.79 -2.94
C LEU A 149 5.47 -5.46 -3.16
N THR A 150 5.85 -4.19 -3.07
CA THR A 150 7.24 -3.75 -3.27
C THR A 150 8.14 -4.32 -2.18
N ILE A 151 7.76 -4.18 -0.91
CA ILE A 151 8.57 -4.64 0.22
C ILE A 151 8.69 -6.17 0.20
N ASN A 152 7.57 -6.87 -0.04
CA ASN A 152 7.54 -8.33 -0.13
C ASN A 152 8.42 -8.83 -1.27
N MET A 153 8.35 -8.23 -2.46
CA MET A 153 9.18 -8.60 -3.60
C MET A 153 10.67 -8.54 -3.27
N PHE A 154 11.13 -7.45 -2.64
CA PHE A 154 12.53 -7.35 -2.20
C PHE A 154 12.89 -8.40 -1.15
N GLY A 155 12.03 -8.63 -0.16
CA GLY A 155 12.23 -9.66 0.87
C GLY A 155 12.37 -11.06 0.27
N GLN A 156 11.50 -11.42 -0.68
CA GLN A 156 11.53 -12.72 -1.35
C GLN A 156 12.80 -12.90 -2.20
N ILE A 157 13.23 -11.88 -2.95
CA ILE A 157 14.47 -11.94 -3.73
C ILE A 157 15.67 -12.25 -2.81
N ILE A 158 15.73 -11.59 -1.64
CA ILE A 158 16.80 -11.81 -0.66
C ILE A 158 16.77 -13.22 -0.08
N ILE A 159 15.58 -13.72 0.27
CA ILE A 159 15.42 -15.09 0.78
C ILE A 159 15.83 -16.13 -0.26
N ILE A 160 15.41 -15.96 -1.51
CA ILE A 160 15.77 -16.87 -2.62
C ILE A 160 17.29 -16.83 -2.84
N ALA A 161 17.90 -15.65 -2.80
CA ALA A 161 19.34 -15.50 -2.97
C ALA A 161 20.16 -16.23 -1.89
N ILE A 162 19.63 -16.34 -0.67
CA ILE A 162 20.28 -17.07 0.44
C ILE A 162 19.96 -18.57 0.38
N SER A 163 18.71 -18.94 0.14
CA SER A 163 18.22 -20.32 0.24
C SER A 163 18.58 -21.17 -0.99
N THR A 164 18.33 -20.64 -2.19
CA THR A 164 18.53 -21.36 -3.46
C THR A 164 19.07 -20.42 -4.54
N PRO A 165 20.36 -20.02 -4.46
CA PRO A 165 20.96 -19.03 -5.36
C PRO A 165 20.80 -19.38 -6.85
N LEU A 166 20.80 -20.67 -7.20
CA LEU A 166 20.62 -21.15 -8.57
C LEU A 166 19.28 -20.72 -9.18
N MET A 167 18.23 -20.54 -8.37
CA MET A 167 16.94 -20.05 -8.86
C MET A 167 17.00 -18.61 -9.36
N LEU A 168 17.97 -17.80 -8.92
CA LEU A 168 18.14 -16.44 -9.45
C LEU A 168 18.48 -16.43 -10.94
N ALA A 169 19.18 -17.47 -11.43
CA ALA A 169 19.51 -17.59 -12.85
C ALA A 169 18.25 -17.72 -13.73
N ILE A 170 17.15 -18.27 -13.19
CA ILE A 170 15.86 -18.37 -13.86
C ILE A 170 14.99 -17.13 -13.54
N GLY A 171 15.05 -16.64 -12.30
CA GLY A 171 14.26 -15.49 -11.85
C GLY A 171 14.63 -14.17 -12.54
N ILE A 172 15.91 -13.90 -12.76
CA ILE A 172 16.37 -12.65 -13.40
C ILE A 172 15.83 -12.51 -14.84
N PRO A 173 15.96 -13.51 -15.73
CA PRO A 173 15.33 -13.46 -17.05
C PRO A 173 13.81 -13.29 -16.99
N ALA A 174 13.13 -13.94 -16.05
CA ALA A 174 11.68 -13.80 -15.89
C ALA A 174 11.28 -12.37 -15.47
N LEU A 175 12.02 -11.75 -14.56
CA LEU A 175 11.81 -10.35 -14.16
C LEU A 175 12.03 -9.38 -15.32
N ILE A 176 13.06 -9.60 -16.14
CA ILE A 176 13.30 -8.79 -17.34
C ILE A 176 12.13 -8.93 -18.32
N LEU A 177 11.69 -10.16 -18.59
CA LEU A 177 10.54 -10.42 -19.48
C LEU A 177 9.27 -9.74 -18.95
N TYR A 178 9.00 -9.84 -17.65
CA TYR A 178 7.90 -9.15 -17.01
C TYR A 178 7.98 -7.64 -17.21
N PHE A 179 9.15 -7.03 -17.01
CA PHE A 179 9.35 -5.59 -17.18
C PHE A 179 9.15 -5.14 -18.64
N VAL A 180 9.59 -5.95 -19.61
CA VAL A 180 9.35 -5.69 -21.03
C VAL A 180 7.85 -5.74 -21.34
N ILE A 181 7.15 -6.79 -20.90
CA ILE A 181 5.71 -6.95 -21.13
C ILE A 181 4.93 -5.81 -20.46
N SER A 182 5.25 -5.45 -19.21
CA SER A 182 4.56 -4.37 -18.50
C SER A 182 4.76 -3.03 -19.18
N THR A 183 5.96 -2.75 -19.69
CA THR A 183 6.25 -1.53 -20.44
C THR A 183 5.49 -1.50 -21.77
N LEU A 184 5.35 -2.62 -22.47
CA LEU A 184 4.56 -2.72 -23.69
C LEU A 184 3.07 -2.51 -23.41
N TYR A 185 2.55 -3.11 -22.35
CA TYR A 185 1.16 -2.94 -21.91
C TYR A 185 0.86 -1.48 -21.56
N MET A 186 1.72 -0.82 -20.78
CA MET A 186 1.56 0.60 -20.41
C MET A 186 1.68 1.56 -21.58
N ARG A 187 2.36 1.19 -22.68
CA ARG A 187 2.43 1.99 -23.90
C ARG A 187 1.23 1.80 -24.82
N ALA A 188 0.53 0.68 -24.67
CA ALA A 188 -0.65 0.34 -25.46
C ALA A 188 -1.96 0.87 -24.84
N ALA A 189 -1.97 1.11 -23.52
CA ALA A 189 -3.02 1.78 -22.77
C ALA A 189 -2.90 3.31 -22.91
#